data_AF-X0ST25-F1
#
_entry.id   AF-X0ST25-F1
#
_cell.length_a   1.000
_cell.length_b   1.000
_cell.length_c   1.000
_cell.angle_alpha   90.00
_cell.angle_beta   90.00
_cell.angle_gamma   90.00
#
_symmetry.space_group_name_H-M   'P 1'
#
loop_
_entity.id
_entity.type
_entity.pdbx_description
1 polymer ?
#
loop_
_entity_poly.entity_id
_entity_poly.type
_entity_poly.pdbx_seq_one_letter_code
_entity_poly.pdbx_strand_id
1 'polypeptide(L)'
;MREPNFNNMLKVLNKEKPERPTLFEFFLHERLYEKLSGLKLNGNLLNDSRVYIKAYKNAGYDYTTVMGSGFSFPTGEIKQEKTRSINEGSIIHDRENFEKYPWPDPDNFDYSHLRDLKDDLPGGMKLIIWGPGGVLENVIFLVG
;
A
#
# COMPACT_ATOMS: atom_id res chain seq x y z
N MET A 1 -12.64 21.47 -8.70
CA MET A 1 -12.17 20.08 -8.50
C MET A 1 -13.08 19.45 -7.45
N ARG A 2 -13.29 18.12 -7.44
CA ARG A 2 -14.16 17.47 -6.44
C ARG A 2 -13.51 17.53 -5.05
N GLU A 3 -14.19 18.10 -4.06
CA GLU A 3 -13.71 18.10 -2.68
C GLU A 3 -13.83 16.68 -2.07
N PRO A 4 -12.78 16.13 -1.45
CA PRO A 4 -12.82 14.80 -0.81
C PRO A 4 -13.89 14.71 0.31
N ASN A 5 -14.62 13.60 0.35
CA ASN A 5 -15.53 13.27 1.44
C ASN A 5 -15.49 11.76 1.72
N PHE A 6 -14.69 11.36 2.72
CA PHE A 6 -14.49 9.95 3.09
C PHE A 6 -15.77 9.23 3.56
N ASN A 7 -16.81 9.96 3.97
CA ASN A 7 -18.10 9.34 4.32
C ASN A 7 -18.73 8.61 3.13
N ASN A 8 -18.42 9.00 1.88
CA ASN A 8 -18.85 8.25 0.71
C ASN A 8 -18.23 6.84 0.68
N MET A 9 -16.94 6.72 1.02
CA MET A 9 -16.29 5.42 1.13
C MET A 9 -16.87 4.60 2.27
N LEU A 10 -17.11 5.21 3.44
CA LEU A 10 -17.74 4.52 4.56
C LEU A 10 -19.14 3.98 4.20
N LYS A 11 -19.96 4.78 3.49
CA LYS A 11 -21.27 4.33 2.99
C LYS A 11 -21.12 3.12 2.06
N VAL A 12 -20.18 3.16 1.11
CA VAL A 12 -19.91 2.02 0.21
C VAL A 12 -19.51 0.76 0.99
N LEU A 13 -18.59 0.89 1.95
CA LEU A 13 -18.13 -0.25 2.77
C LEU A 13 -19.25 -0.83 3.64
N ASN A 14 -20.19 0.01 4.10
CA ASN A 14 -21.37 -0.40 4.84
C ASN A 14 -22.55 -0.84 3.94
N LYS A 15 -22.35 -0.96 2.62
CA LYS A 15 -23.40 -1.32 1.64
C LYS A 15 -24.57 -0.33 1.60
N GLU A 16 -24.30 0.93 1.89
CA GLU A 16 -25.23 2.04 1.83
C GLU A 16 -25.04 2.86 0.54
N LYS A 17 -26.02 3.70 0.21
CA LYS A 17 -25.95 4.59 -0.96
C LYS A 17 -25.10 5.85 -0.63
N PRO A 18 -23.94 6.06 -1.29
CA PRO A 18 -23.17 7.29 -1.13
C PRO A 18 -23.90 8.49 -1.76
N GLU A 19 -23.48 9.71 -1.41
CA GLU A 19 -24.08 10.95 -1.93
C GLU A 19 -23.81 11.14 -3.43
N ARG A 20 -22.76 10.51 -3.93
CA ARG A 20 -22.32 10.52 -5.32
C ARG A 20 -21.60 9.22 -5.65
N PRO A 21 -21.46 8.86 -6.94
CA PRO A 21 -20.59 7.76 -7.34
C PRO A 21 -19.21 7.89 -6.68
N THR A 22 -18.82 6.86 -5.94
CA THR A 22 -17.58 6.83 -5.17
C THR A 22 -16.52 6.15 -6.02
N LEU A 23 -15.44 6.89 -6.30
CA LEU A 23 -14.31 6.33 -7.04
C LEU A 23 -13.54 5.39 -6.12
N PHE A 24 -13.08 4.27 -6.66
CA PHE A 24 -12.26 3.30 -5.95
C PHE A 24 -11.12 2.84 -6.85
N GLU A 25 -9.89 2.91 -6.34
CA GLU A 25 -8.70 2.38 -6.98
C GLU A 25 -7.65 2.05 -5.91
N PHE A 26 -7.04 0.88 -5.99
CA PHE A 26 -6.07 0.45 -4.99
C PHE A 26 -4.70 1.14 -5.17
N PHE A 27 -4.26 1.30 -6.43
CA PHE A 27 -3.07 2.09 -6.76
C PHE A 27 -3.15 2.64 -8.19
N LEU A 28 -2.36 3.68 -8.45
CA LEU A 28 -2.17 4.23 -9.80
C LEU A 28 -0.83 3.76 -10.37
N HIS A 29 -0.72 3.73 -11.69
CA HIS A 29 0.60 3.57 -12.32
C HIS A 29 1.50 4.76 -11.94
N GLU A 30 2.79 4.53 -11.70
CA GLU A 30 3.79 5.57 -11.33
C GLU A 30 3.67 6.86 -12.17
N ARG A 31 3.71 6.73 -13.51
CA ARG A 31 3.52 7.86 -14.45
C ARG A 31 2.25 8.68 -14.18
N LEU A 32 1.18 8.04 -13.71
CA LEU A 32 -0.08 8.72 -13.39
C LEU A 32 0.01 9.44 -12.03
N TYR A 33 0.66 8.85 -11.03
CA TYR A 33 0.98 9.54 -9.78
C TYR A 33 1.77 10.82 -10.02
N GLU A 34 2.84 10.75 -10.82
CA GLU A 34 3.68 11.91 -11.11
C GLU A 34 2.93 12.97 -11.92
N LYS A 35 2.19 12.55 -12.96
CA LYS A 35 1.42 13.46 -13.81
C LYS A 35 0.34 14.21 -13.02
N LEU A 36 -0.40 13.51 -12.17
CA LEU A 36 -1.51 14.11 -11.42
C LEU A 36 -1.02 14.97 -10.26
N SER A 37 0.06 14.59 -9.59
CA SER A 37 0.63 15.37 -8.48
C SER A 37 1.50 16.54 -8.94
N GLY A 38 2.11 16.44 -10.12
CA GLY A 38 3.19 17.34 -10.56
C GLY A 38 4.49 17.17 -9.76
N LEU A 39 4.64 16.06 -9.03
CA LEU A 39 5.80 15.70 -8.22
C LEU A 39 6.44 14.41 -8.75
N LYS A 40 7.66 14.11 -8.30
CA LYS A 40 8.40 12.90 -8.68
C LYS A 40 8.45 11.91 -7.54
N LEU A 41 8.27 10.63 -7.86
CA LEU A 41 8.55 9.55 -6.91
C LEU A 41 10.05 9.41 -6.73
N ASN A 42 10.48 9.00 -5.54
CA ASN A 42 11.90 8.82 -5.22
C ASN A 42 12.19 7.59 -4.36
N GLY A 43 11.19 6.76 -4.08
CA GLY A 43 11.34 5.54 -3.28
C GLY A 43 11.36 5.78 -1.78
N ASN A 44 11.29 7.03 -1.31
CA ASN A 44 11.14 7.33 0.11
C ASN A 44 9.66 7.28 0.49
N LEU A 45 9.31 6.39 1.42
CA LEU A 45 7.93 6.12 1.82
C LEU A 45 7.10 7.37 2.16
N LEU A 46 7.66 8.29 2.95
CA LEU A 46 6.96 9.51 3.35
C LEU A 46 6.74 10.45 2.16
N ASN A 47 7.79 10.68 1.36
CA ASN A 47 7.70 11.56 0.20
C ASN A 47 6.77 11.00 -0.87
N ASP A 48 6.87 9.72 -1.18
CA ASP A 48 6.01 9.05 -2.15
C ASP A 48 4.54 9.07 -1.68
N SER A 49 4.28 8.90 -0.38
CA SER A 49 2.94 9.06 0.18
C SER A 49 2.35 10.47 -0.06
N ARG A 50 3.17 11.53 0.01
CA ARG A 50 2.72 12.90 -0.34
C ARG A 50 2.36 13.03 -1.82
N VAL A 51 3.12 12.36 -2.70
CA VAL A 51 2.80 12.27 -4.13
C VAL A 51 1.44 11.59 -4.32
N TYR A 52 1.19 10.49 -3.60
CA TYR A 52 -0.08 9.74 -3.68
C TYR A 52 -1.27 10.57 -3.21
N ILE A 53 -1.17 11.23 -2.06
CA ILE A 53 -2.22 12.13 -1.54
C ILE A 53 -2.60 13.17 -2.60
N LYS A 54 -1.60 13.85 -3.18
CA LYS A 54 -1.84 14.92 -4.16
C LYS A 54 -2.43 14.38 -5.46
N ALA A 55 -1.94 13.23 -5.94
CA ALA A 55 -2.45 12.59 -7.15
C ALA A 55 -3.91 12.15 -7.00
N TYR A 56 -4.24 11.46 -5.90
CA TYR A 56 -5.61 11.00 -5.62
C TYR A 56 -6.57 12.19 -5.44
N LYS A 57 -6.14 13.24 -4.73
CA LYS A 57 -6.92 14.49 -4.63
C LYS A 57 -7.20 15.07 -6.02
N ASN A 58 -6.18 15.18 -6.87
CA ASN A 58 -6.31 15.79 -8.18
C ASN A 58 -7.14 14.94 -9.16
N ALA A 59 -7.20 13.63 -8.96
CA ALA A 59 -8.11 12.73 -9.67
C ALA A 59 -9.53 12.66 -9.07
N GLY A 60 -9.80 13.33 -7.95
CA GLY A 60 -11.12 13.43 -7.35
C GLY A 60 -11.51 12.26 -6.43
N TYR A 61 -10.54 11.53 -5.90
CA TYR A 61 -10.79 10.47 -4.92
C TYR A 61 -11.04 11.03 -3.52
N ASP A 62 -11.84 10.30 -2.72
CA ASP A 62 -12.18 10.65 -1.34
C ASP A 62 -11.13 10.16 -0.30
N TYR A 63 -10.13 9.40 -0.76
CA TYR A 63 -9.09 8.76 0.03
C TYR A 63 -7.80 8.60 -0.77
N THR A 64 -6.72 8.17 -0.14
CA THR A 64 -5.57 7.58 -0.84
C THR A 64 -5.09 6.33 -0.09
N THR A 65 -4.27 5.51 -0.75
CA THR A 65 -3.65 4.32 -0.16
C THR A 65 -2.20 4.60 0.20
N VAL A 66 -1.76 4.15 1.38
CA VAL A 66 -0.36 4.25 1.82
C VAL A 66 0.06 2.96 2.53
N MET A 67 1.34 2.60 2.39
CA MET A 67 1.91 1.46 3.11
C MET A 67 2.06 1.80 4.59
N GLY A 68 1.64 0.88 5.46
CA GLY A 68 1.63 1.07 6.90
C GLY A 68 3.01 1.09 7.56
N SER A 69 3.94 0.27 7.05
CA SER A 69 5.34 0.22 7.49
C SER A 69 6.17 -0.55 6.46
N GLY A 70 7.49 -0.57 6.61
CA GLY A 70 8.38 -1.40 5.80
C GLY A 70 8.38 -2.89 6.16
N PHE A 71 7.42 -3.36 6.98
CA PHE A 71 7.35 -4.77 7.40
C PHE A 71 7.22 -5.67 6.18
N SER A 72 8.05 -6.71 6.12
CA SER A 72 7.97 -7.76 5.11
C SER A 72 8.61 -9.04 5.62
N PHE A 73 8.25 -10.17 5.02
CA PHE A 73 8.88 -11.46 5.27
C PHE A 73 10.04 -11.64 4.29
N PRO A 74 11.30 -11.77 4.75
CA PRO A 74 12.42 -12.02 3.85
C PRO A 74 12.22 -13.26 2.97
N THR A 75 12.50 -13.13 1.68
CA THR A 75 12.49 -14.22 0.69
C THR A 75 13.87 -14.34 0.05
N GLY A 76 14.07 -15.38 -0.76
CA GLY A 76 15.22 -15.52 -1.64
C GLY A 76 15.21 -14.51 -2.79
N GLU A 77 16.22 -14.62 -3.66
CA GLU A 77 16.31 -13.81 -4.87
C GLU A 77 15.15 -14.11 -5.82
N ILE A 78 14.49 -13.05 -6.29
CA ILE A 78 13.42 -13.12 -7.28
C ILE A 78 13.88 -12.36 -8.51
N LYS A 79 13.95 -13.03 -9.67
CA LYS A 79 14.37 -12.39 -10.91
C LYS A 79 13.26 -11.50 -11.47
N GLN A 80 13.66 -10.37 -12.03
CA GLN A 80 12.72 -9.47 -12.69
C GLN A 80 12.58 -9.87 -14.17
N GLU A 81 11.56 -10.67 -14.45
CA GLU A 81 11.25 -11.18 -15.79
C GLU A 81 9.86 -10.74 -16.26
N LYS A 82 9.58 -10.91 -17.56
CA LYS A 82 8.23 -10.61 -18.12
C LYS A 82 7.12 -11.47 -17.50
N THR A 83 7.47 -12.69 -17.10
CA THR A 83 6.62 -13.66 -16.40
C THR A 83 7.50 -14.41 -15.42
N ARG A 84 7.00 -14.66 -14.21
CA ARG A 84 7.74 -15.39 -13.17
C ARG A 84 6.83 -16.38 -12.46
N SER A 85 7.46 -17.37 -11.83
CA SER A 85 6.74 -18.26 -10.91
C SER A 85 6.42 -17.50 -9.62
N ILE A 86 5.23 -17.73 -9.06
CA ILE A 86 4.89 -17.19 -7.74
C ILE A 86 5.71 -17.86 -6.62
N ASN A 87 6.29 -19.04 -6.91
CA ASN A 87 7.11 -19.82 -5.98
C ASN A 87 8.60 -19.46 -6.05
N GLU A 88 8.99 -18.58 -6.98
CA GLU A 88 10.37 -18.15 -7.12
C GLU A 88 10.82 -17.39 -5.87
N GLY A 89 12.00 -17.72 -5.35
CA GLY A 89 12.51 -17.13 -4.12
C GLY A 89 11.92 -17.73 -2.83
N SER A 90 11.17 -18.83 -2.91
CA SER A 90 10.82 -19.63 -1.72
C SER A 90 12.08 -20.18 -1.04
N ILE A 91 12.07 -20.22 0.29
CA ILE A 91 13.24 -20.57 1.12
C ILE A 91 12.92 -21.49 2.30
N ILE A 92 11.64 -21.84 2.51
CA ILE A 92 11.21 -22.79 3.55
C ILE A 92 10.71 -24.05 2.86
N HIS A 93 11.57 -25.06 2.74
CA HIS A 93 11.24 -26.34 2.08
C HIS A 93 11.12 -27.51 3.04
N ASP A 94 11.56 -27.33 4.28
CA ASP A 94 11.51 -28.32 5.33
C ASP A 94 11.37 -27.68 6.73
N ARG A 95 11.27 -28.54 7.74
CA ARG A 95 11.15 -28.10 9.14
C ARG A 95 12.40 -27.36 9.61
N GLU A 96 13.60 -27.75 9.17
CA GLU A 96 14.84 -27.10 9.60
C GLU A 96 14.92 -25.66 9.07
N ASN A 97 14.48 -25.40 7.84
CA ASN A 97 14.40 -24.06 7.27
C ASN A 97 13.40 -23.20 8.05
N PHE A 98 12.24 -23.76 8.40
CA PHE A 98 11.20 -23.07 9.17
C PHE A 98 11.71 -22.61 10.54
N GLU A 99 12.40 -23.48 11.27
CA GLU A 99 12.93 -23.15 12.61
C GLU A 99 14.09 -22.13 12.55
N LYS A 100 14.84 -22.09 11.45
CA LYS A 100 15.94 -21.13 11.23
C LYS A 100 15.51 -19.82 10.57
N TYR A 101 14.27 -19.74 10.09
CA TYR A 101 13.80 -18.59 9.34
C TYR A 101 13.84 -17.32 10.22
N PRO A 102 14.36 -16.18 9.71
CA PRO A 102 14.47 -14.95 10.46
C PRO A 102 13.10 -14.25 10.56
N TRP A 103 12.22 -14.78 11.41
CA TRP A 103 10.89 -14.21 11.62
C TRP A 103 11.00 -12.74 12.04
N PRO A 104 10.46 -11.79 11.24
CA PRO A 104 10.54 -10.38 11.57
C PRO A 104 9.71 -10.07 12.82
N ASP A 105 10.29 -9.32 13.74
CA ASP A 105 9.58 -8.79 14.90
C ASP A 105 8.86 -7.48 14.50
N PRO A 106 7.51 -7.44 14.56
CA PRO A 106 6.73 -6.29 14.11
C PRO A 106 7.02 -5.00 14.88
N ASP A 107 7.49 -5.08 16.13
CA ASP A 107 7.79 -3.90 16.94
C ASP A 107 9.02 -3.13 16.42
N ASN A 108 9.84 -3.75 15.55
CA ASN A 108 10.99 -3.11 14.92
C ASN A 108 10.64 -2.27 13.68
N PHE A 109 9.37 -2.19 13.28
CA PHE A 109 8.96 -1.48 12.07
C PHE A 109 8.19 -0.20 12.38
N ASP A 110 8.79 0.94 12.04
CA ASP A 110 8.23 2.26 12.27
C ASP A 110 7.02 2.55 11.36
N TYR A 111 6.01 3.19 11.96
CA TYR A 111 4.79 3.66 11.31
C TYR A 111 4.53 5.15 11.59
N SER A 112 5.50 5.88 12.14
CA SER A 112 5.33 7.29 12.50
C SER A 112 5.04 8.19 11.30
N HIS A 113 5.47 7.79 10.09
CA HIS A 113 5.17 8.53 8.86
C HIS A 113 3.67 8.73 8.64
N LEU A 114 2.82 7.80 9.10
CA LEU A 114 1.36 7.94 9.01
C LEU A 114 0.85 9.17 9.78
N ARG A 115 1.46 9.47 10.93
CA ARG A 115 1.18 10.68 11.70
C ARG A 115 1.74 11.91 10.98
N ASP A 116 2.92 11.79 10.39
CA ASP A 116 3.60 12.92 9.73
C ASP A 116 2.88 13.37 8.45
N LEU A 117 2.04 12.51 7.85
CA LEU A 117 1.16 12.83 6.71
C LEU A 117 -0.09 13.63 7.09
N LYS A 118 -0.37 13.84 8.38
CA LYS A 118 -1.59 14.50 8.84
C LYS A 118 -1.78 15.88 8.22
N ASP A 119 -0.70 16.66 8.12
CA ASP A 119 -0.76 18.04 7.62
C ASP A 119 -0.79 18.10 6.08
N ASP A 120 -0.43 17.02 5.40
CA ASP A 120 -0.49 16.87 3.95
C ASP A 120 -1.92 16.49 3.47
N LEU A 121 -2.76 15.96 4.36
CA LEU A 121 -4.10 15.47 4.02
C LEU A 121 -5.10 16.62 3.78
N PRO A 122 -5.74 16.69 2.59
CA PRO A 122 -6.83 17.59 2.35
C PRO A 122 -8.02 17.33 3.29
N GLY A 123 -8.77 18.41 3.61
CA GLY A 123 -10.01 18.29 4.37
C GLY A 123 -10.97 17.25 3.76
N GLY A 124 -11.55 16.41 4.61
CA GLY A 124 -12.49 15.36 4.22
C GLY A 124 -11.85 14.10 3.62
N MET A 125 -10.55 14.10 3.32
CA MET A 125 -9.80 12.94 2.84
C MET A 125 -9.29 12.09 4.01
N LYS A 126 -9.14 10.78 3.81
CA LYS A 126 -8.49 9.86 4.77
C LYS A 126 -7.51 8.91 4.07
N LEU A 127 -6.68 8.26 4.86
CA LEU A 127 -5.78 7.19 4.43
C LEU A 127 -6.47 5.83 4.55
N ILE A 128 -6.31 4.99 3.54
CA ILE A 128 -6.54 3.55 3.63
C ILE A 128 -5.15 2.90 3.72
N ILE A 129 -4.86 2.28 4.86
CA ILE A 129 -3.55 1.71 5.15
C ILE A 129 -3.54 0.25 4.68
N TRP A 130 -2.49 -0.13 3.97
CA TRP A 130 -2.26 -1.52 3.56
C TRP A 130 -0.92 -2.03 4.10
N GLY A 131 -0.82 -3.36 4.22
CA GLY A 131 0.34 -4.07 4.76
C GLY A 131 0.93 -5.10 3.77
N PRO A 132 1.82 -5.99 4.23
CA PRO A 132 2.66 -6.87 3.39
C PRO A 132 1.90 -8.04 2.73
N GLY A 133 0.63 -7.87 2.37
CA GLY A 133 -0.20 -8.94 1.82
C GLY A 133 -0.86 -9.83 2.88
N GLY A 134 -1.62 -10.81 2.41
CA GLY A 134 -2.35 -11.75 3.26
C GLY A 134 -1.48 -12.89 3.80
N VAL A 135 -1.98 -13.66 4.78
CA VAL A 135 -1.26 -14.82 5.33
C VAL A 135 -0.93 -15.84 4.24
N LEU A 136 -1.91 -16.21 3.41
CA LEU A 136 -1.71 -17.20 2.35
C LEU A 136 -0.69 -16.74 1.31
N GLU A 137 -0.75 -15.46 0.90
CA GLU A 137 0.18 -14.88 -0.07
C GLU A 137 1.62 -14.94 0.44
N ASN A 138 1.85 -14.55 1.69
CA ASN A 138 3.16 -14.64 2.32
C ASN A 138 3.63 -16.09 2.46
N VAL A 139 2.75 -17.02 2.82
CA VAL A 139 3.10 -18.44 2.90
C VAL A 139 3.54 -18.97 1.54
N ILE A 140 2.82 -18.66 0.46
CA ILE A 140 3.21 -19.06 -0.91
C ILE A 140 4.61 -18.54 -1.25
N PHE A 141 4.92 -17.27 -0.97
CA PHE A 141 6.25 -16.73 -1.22
C PHE A 141 7.36 -17.41 -0.41
N LEU A 142 7.05 -17.89 0.79
CA LEU A 142 8.02 -18.52 1.67
C LEU A 142 8.26 -19.98 1.34
N VAL A 143 7.22 -20.74 0.98
CA VAL A 143 7.28 -22.21 0.85
C VAL A 143 7.24 -22.70 -0.60
N GLY A 144 6.71 -21.89 -1.52
CA GLY A 144 6.44 -22.25 -2.91
C GLY A 144 5.24 -23.18 -3.07
#